data_AF-A0AA90QAP2-F1
#
_entry.id   AF-A0AA90QAP2-F1
#
_cell.length_a   1.000
_cell.length_b   1.000
_cell.length_c   1.000
_cell.angle_alpha   90.00
_cell.angle_beta   90.00
_cell.angle_gamma   90.00
#
_symmetry.space_group_name_H-M   'P 1'
#
loop_
_entity.id
_entity.type
_entity.pdbx_description
1 polymer ?
#
loop_
_entity_poly.entity_id
_entity_poly.type
_entity_poly.pdbx_seq_one_letter_code
_entity_poly.pdbx_strand_id
1 'polypeptide(L)'
;MKNLLLRGALCALFLLPAASRGVSGQAPVSADYAAIDAALKTALDAVDKAAEASAALDAAANDHTDALWALMSVLHYEKRLPAIIDSATGANPAQRANAHFFAQRSPSDLVAQMVFTVRGQIDARQARAMALAYATPVGQQALAGVKGAAVDAFNAAPEARLLAASEQATKARMREAILAWADFQVVTLLATATARAADYNVRLRDPARRGTPPADPQPTGHADIDRMMSASRSMVRDSTVLAWRLEDELDRLGSAHLLSPASLTSVDGAARARRSVALMRPPSQAFIVAATAVVARSRAQLRTNGVASHDRSIAVLHGVFDKRLVQLAQLDTLQRQQYDIVERMFAFAGERPGQLILTAKGVEAPDSAARTRWLALLSEMQDNMDKIAAVSAPAAP
;
A
#
# COMPACT_ATOMS: atom_id res chain seq x y z
N MET A 1 -11.62 -25.44 6.58
CA MET A 1 -12.62 -26.51 6.87
C MET A 1 -14.07 -26.00 6.92
N LYS A 2 -14.35 -24.76 7.36
CA LYS A 2 -15.70 -24.14 7.28
C LYS A 2 -16.36 -24.25 5.89
N ASN A 3 -15.60 -24.09 4.80
CA ASN A 3 -16.12 -24.22 3.43
C ASN A 3 -16.37 -25.66 2.94
N LEU A 4 -15.79 -26.69 3.57
CA LEU A 4 -15.93 -28.09 3.11
C LEU A 4 -17.15 -28.76 3.74
N LEU A 5 -17.45 -28.49 5.01
CA LEU A 5 -18.63 -29.02 5.70
C LEU A 5 -19.93 -28.34 5.21
N LEU A 6 -19.92 -27.03 4.98
CA LEU A 6 -21.04 -26.32 4.35
C LEU A 6 -21.30 -26.80 2.91
N ARG A 7 -20.25 -27.10 2.14
CA ARG A 7 -20.38 -27.69 0.80
C ARG A 7 -20.88 -29.14 0.84
N GLY A 8 -20.48 -29.93 1.84
CA GLY A 8 -21.00 -31.28 2.05
C GLY A 8 -22.49 -31.31 2.37
N ALA A 9 -22.96 -30.43 3.26
CA ALA A 9 -24.38 -30.29 3.61
C ALA A 9 -25.21 -29.72 2.44
N LEU A 10 -24.68 -28.75 1.69
CA LEU A 10 -25.31 -28.24 0.46
C LEU A 10 -25.39 -29.32 -0.63
N CYS A 11 -24.35 -30.14 -0.82
CA CYS A 11 -24.41 -31.25 -1.78
C CYS A 11 -25.46 -32.30 -1.40
N ALA A 12 -25.64 -32.60 -0.10
CA ALA A 12 -26.70 -33.52 0.35
C ALA A 12 -28.12 -32.94 0.12
N LEU A 13 -28.30 -31.64 0.35
CA LEU A 13 -29.56 -30.92 0.06
C LEU A 13 -29.86 -30.80 -1.44
N PHE A 14 -28.82 -30.73 -2.30
CA PHE A 14 -28.96 -30.69 -3.76
C PHE A 14 -29.12 -32.07 -4.43
N LEU A 15 -28.84 -33.17 -3.73
CA LEU A 15 -29.02 -34.54 -4.25
C LEU A 15 -30.39 -35.15 -3.93
N LEU A 16 -31.11 -34.63 -2.94
CA LEU A 16 -32.48 -35.05 -2.61
C LEU A 16 -33.51 -34.79 -3.74
N PRO A 17 -33.44 -33.70 -4.53
CA PRO A 17 -34.34 -33.51 -5.68
C PRO A 17 -33.98 -34.39 -6.88
N ALA A 18 -32.72 -34.81 -7.01
CA ALA A 18 -32.23 -35.56 -8.17
C ALA A 18 -32.70 -37.03 -8.21
N ALA A 19 -33.14 -37.58 -7.09
CA ALA A 19 -33.79 -38.90 -7.04
C ALA A 19 -35.26 -38.89 -7.52
N SER A 20 -35.87 -37.70 -7.69
CA SER A 20 -37.30 -37.57 -8.03
C SER A 20 -37.59 -37.22 -9.49
N ARG A 21 -36.56 -36.94 -10.30
CA ARG A 21 -36.74 -36.53 -11.70
C ARG A 21 -35.70 -37.16 -12.62
N GLY A 22 -36.04 -38.33 -13.19
CA GLY A 22 -35.43 -38.77 -14.44
C GLY A 22 -35.22 -40.26 -14.66
N VAL A 23 -36.28 -41.08 -14.63
CA VAL A 23 -36.43 -42.20 -15.58
C VAL A 23 -37.90 -42.26 -16.00
N SER A 24 -38.14 -42.19 -17.30
CA SER A 24 -39.45 -42.24 -17.94
C SER A 24 -40.17 -43.57 -17.67
N GLY A 25 -41.43 -43.49 -17.24
CA GLY A 25 -42.42 -44.54 -17.44
C GLY A 25 -42.60 -45.55 -16.31
N GLN A 26 -43.16 -45.13 -15.17
CA GLN A 26 -44.05 -45.95 -14.32
C GLN A 26 -44.73 -45.07 -13.25
N ALA A 27 -45.90 -45.50 -12.78
CA ALA A 27 -46.90 -44.79 -11.96
C ALA A 27 -46.33 -43.97 -10.77
N PRO A 28 -47.04 -42.92 -10.30
CA PRO A 28 -46.54 -42.09 -9.21
C PRO A 28 -46.48 -42.93 -7.94
N VAL A 29 -45.27 -43.29 -7.52
CA VAL A 29 -45.01 -43.71 -6.15
C VAL A 29 -45.39 -42.50 -5.30
N SER A 30 -46.38 -42.64 -4.42
CA SER A 30 -46.65 -41.66 -3.38
C SER A 30 -45.34 -41.45 -2.63
N ALA A 31 -44.65 -40.34 -2.91
CA ALA A 31 -43.47 -39.97 -2.16
C ALA A 31 -43.90 -39.90 -0.70
N ASP A 32 -43.33 -40.77 0.13
CA ASP A 32 -43.63 -40.83 1.55
C ASP A 32 -43.06 -39.55 2.17
N TYR A 33 -43.86 -38.48 2.14
CA TYR A 33 -43.48 -37.16 2.63
C TYR A 33 -42.99 -37.22 4.08
N ALA A 34 -43.48 -38.19 4.86
CA ALA A 34 -43.00 -38.45 6.21
C ALA A 34 -41.54 -38.92 6.25
N ALA A 35 -41.11 -39.75 5.29
CA ALA A 35 -39.72 -40.20 5.18
C ALA A 35 -38.78 -39.06 4.73
N ILE A 36 -39.26 -38.18 3.85
CA ILE A 36 -38.51 -36.98 3.40
C ILE A 36 -38.38 -35.97 4.55
N ASP A 37 -39.46 -35.70 5.28
CA ASP A 37 -39.44 -34.82 6.45
C ASP A 37 -38.57 -35.36 7.58
N ALA A 38 -38.60 -36.68 7.83
CA ALA A 38 -37.72 -37.33 8.81
C ALA A 38 -36.24 -37.23 8.42
N ALA A 39 -35.92 -37.42 7.12
CA ALA A 39 -34.56 -37.26 6.61
C ALA A 39 -34.08 -35.80 6.69
N LEU A 40 -34.94 -34.83 6.35
CA LEU A 40 -34.64 -33.41 6.45
C LEU A 40 -34.42 -33.00 7.92
N LYS A 41 -35.27 -33.45 8.83
CA LYS A 41 -35.12 -33.20 10.27
C LYS A 41 -33.79 -33.76 10.81
N THR A 42 -33.45 -34.99 10.43
CA THR A 42 -32.17 -35.62 10.83
C THR A 42 -30.97 -34.85 10.27
N ALA A 43 -31.07 -34.33 9.03
CA ALA A 43 -30.02 -33.52 8.42
C ALA A 43 -29.87 -32.16 9.12
N LEU A 44 -30.96 -31.51 9.51
CA LEU A 44 -30.94 -30.26 10.28
C LEU A 44 -30.34 -30.48 11.68
N ASP A 45 -30.77 -31.52 12.39
CA ASP A 45 -30.21 -31.89 13.70
C ASP A 45 -28.70 -32.18 13.62
N ALA A 46 -28.22 -32.76 12.51
CA ALA A 46 -26.80 -33.01 12.27
C ALA A 46 -26.01 -31.71 11.98
N VAL A 47 -26.62 -30.76 11.26
CA VAL A 47 -26.04 -29.43 11.02
C VAL A 47 -25.94 -28.64 12.32
N ASP A 48 -26.98 -28.67 13.17
CA ASP A 48 -26.97 -27.99 14.46
C ASP A 48 -25.91 -28.58 15.40
N LYS A 49 -25.80 -29.91 15.49
CA LYS A 49 -24.73 -30.58 16.25
C LYS A 49 -23.34 -30.24 15.71
N ALA A 50 -23.18 -30.14 14.39
CA ALA A 50 -21.91 -29.74 13.80
C ALA A 50 -21.56 -28.26 14.09
N ALA A 51 -22.56 -27.39 14.13
CA ALA A 51 -22.40 -25.99 14.51
C ALA A 51 -22.02 -25.85 16.00
N GLU A 52 -22.67 -26.60 16.89
CA GLU A 52 -22.34 -26.66 18.32
C GLU A 52 -20.92 -27.20 18.55
N ALA A 53 -20.54 -28.29 17.87
CA ALA A 53 -19.19 -28.83 17.95
C ALA A 53 -18.14 -27.83 17.43
N SER A 54 -18.44 -27.09 16.35
CA SER A 54 -17.57 -26.02 15.85
C SER A 54 -17.45 -24.87 16.85
N ALA A 55 -18.55 -24.48 17.52
CA ALA A 55 -18.54 -23.43 18.53
C ALA A 55 -17.73 -23.85 19.76
N ALA A 56 -17.84 -25.11 20.19
CA ALA A 56 -17.04 -25.67 21.28
C ALA A 56 -15.54 -25.73 20.94
N LEU A 57 -15.19 -26.09 19.70
CA LEU A 57 -13.81 -26.05 19.21
C LEU A 57 -13.25 -24.62 19.17
N ASP A 58 -14.03 -23.65 18.67
CA ASP A 58 -13.63 -22.24 18.64
C ASP A 58 -13.47 -21.69 20.08
N ALA A 59 -14.35 -22.06 21.01
CA ALA A 59 -14.25 -21.67 22.42
C ALA A 59 -12.99 -22.26 23.10
N ALA A 60 -12.71 -23.55 22.89
CA ALA A 60 -11.50 -24.18 23.42
C ALA A 60 -10.21 -23.58 22.81
N ALA A 61 -10.26 -23.19 21.53
CA ALA A 61 -9.15 -22.51 20.87
C ALA A 61 -8.88 -21.13 21.48
N ASN A 62 -9.93 -20.36 21.75
CA ASN A 62 -9.82 -19.05 22.38
C ASN A 62 -9.31 -19.17 23.82
N ASP A 63 -9.85 -20.11 24.60
CA ASP A 63 -9.43 -20.38 25.97
C ASP A 63 -7.94 -20.75 26.08
N HIS A 64 -7.43 -21.53 25.11
CA HIS A 64 -6.02 -21.85 24.99
C HIS A 64 -5.16 -20.63 24.66
N THR A 65 -5.60 -19.82 23.70
CA THR A 65 -4.91 -18.57 23.32
C THR A 65 -4.87 -17.59 24.49
N ASP A 66 -5.95 -17.45 25.26
CA ASP A 66 -6.01 -16.58 26.44
C ASP A 66 -5.06 -17.05 27.55
N ALA A 67 -4.98 -18.37 27.79
CA ALA A 67 -4.03 -18.94 28.75
C ALA A 67 -2.57 -18.66 28.37
N LEU A 68 -2.24 -18.75 27.07
CA LEU A 68 -0.91 -18.43 26.56
C LEU A 68 -0.60 -16.94 26.64
N TRP A 69 -1.58 -16.08 26.37
CA TRP A 69 -1.43 -14.63 26.55
C TRP A 69 -1.13 -14.27 28.01
N ALA A 70 -1.87 -14.85 28.95
CA ALA A 70 -1.62 -14.67 30.38
C ALA A 70 -0.19 -15.12 30.75
N LEU A 71 0.25 -16.28 30.25
CA LEU A 71 1.61 -16.76 30.45
C LEU A 71 2.65 -15.77 29.88
N MET A 72 2.52 -15.37 28.61
CA MET A 72 3.47 -14.45 27.96
C MET A 72 3.54 -13.09 28.66
N SER A 73 2.43 -12.62 29.22
CA SER A 73 2.35 -11.40 30.02
C SER A 73 3.15 -11.52 31.32
N VAL A 74 2.94 -12.60 32.10
CA VAL A 74 3.65 -12.87 33.36
C VAL A 74 5.16 -13.07 33.12
N LEU A 75 5.53 -13.66 31.99
CA LEU A 75 6.92 -13.85 31.56
C LEU A 75 7.56 -12.57 30.97
N HIS A 76 6.80 -11.48 30.84
CA HIS A 76 7.23 -10.22 30.25
C HIS A 76 7.89 -10.39 28.87
N TYR A 77 7.30 -11.21 28.00
CA TYR A 77 7.91 -11.56 26.71
C TYR A 77 8.25 -10.36 25.82
N GLU A 78 7.47 -9.28 25.92
CA GLU A 78 7.75 -8.00 25.28
C GLU A 78 9.16 -7.47 25.57
N LYS A 79 9.65 -7.61 26.81
CA LYS A 79 10.99 -7.17 27.24
C LYS A 79 12.09 -8.11 26.76
N ARG A 80 11.72 -9.34 26.39
CA ARG A 80 12.63 -10.40 25.92
C ARG A 80 12.80 -10.39 24.40
N LEU A 81 11.91 -9.74 23.65
CA LEU A 81 11.96 -9.64 22.19
C LEU A 81 13.33 -9.17 21.66
N PRO A 82 13.99 -8.12 22.20
CA PRO A 82 15.29 -7.69 21.69
C PRO A 82 16.35 -8.78 21.77
N ALA A 83 16.43 -9.48 22.90
CA ALA A 83 17.38 -10.58 23.09
C ALA A 83 17.08 -11.77 22.16
N ILE A 84 15.81 -12.05 21.88
CA ILE A 84 15.41 -13.08 20.91
C ILE A 84 15.89 -12.69 19.50
N ILE A 85 15.65 -11.43 19.09
CA ILE A 85 16.08 -10.87 17.79
C ILE A 85 17.60 -10.92 17.65
N ASP A 86 18.34 -10.44 18.65
CA ASP A 86 19.81 -10.37 18.61
C ASP A 86 20.44 -11.77 18.55
N SER A 87 19.79 -12.75 19.17
CA SER A 87 20.25 -14.14 19.17
C SER A 87 19.99 -14.90 17.85
N ALA A 88 19.35 -14.26 16.86
CA ALA A 88 19.09 -14.86 15.54
C ALA A 88 20.35 -14.83 14.66
N THR A 89 21.16 -15.89 14.75
CA THR A 89 22.48 -15.99 14.10
C THR A 89 22.47 -15.95 12.57
N GLY A 90 21.33 -16.25 11.93
CA GLY A 90 21.16 -16.18 10.46
C GLY A 90 20.55 -14.88 9.94
N ALA A 91 20.14 -13.96 10.83
CA ALA A 91 19.47 -12.73 10.44
C ALA A 91 20.49 -11.69 9.96
N ASN A 92 20.28 -11.16 8.76
CA ASN A 92 21.11 -10.06 8.29
C ASN A 92 20.84 -8.78 9.12
N PRO A 93 21.74 -7.78 9.11
CA PRO A 93 21.56 -6.55 9.89
C PRO A 93 20.25 -5.80 9.62
N ALA A 94 19.75 -5.83 8.38
CA ALA A 94 18.51 -5.15 8.02
C ALA A 94 17.27 -5.87 8.60
N GLN A 95 17.22 -7.21 8.53
CA GLN A 95 16.14 -7.99 9.12
C GLN A 95 16.07 -7.80 10.64
N ARG A 96 17.23 -7.72 11.31
CA ARG A 96 17.28 -7.40 12.75
C ARG A 96 16.82 -5.98 13.03
N ALA A 97 17.25 -5.00 12.23
CA ALA A 97 16.81 -3.62 12.39
C ALA A 97 15.29 -3.46 12.23
N ASN A 98 14.70 -4.12 11.23
CA ASN A 98 13.24 -4.14 11.01
C ASN A 98 12.52 -4.78 12.20
N ALA A 99 12.98 -5.96 12.65
CA ALA A 99 12.40 -6.63 13.80
C ALA A 99 12.48 -5.78 15.07
N HIS A 100 13.60 -5.10 15.32
CA HIS A 100 13.74 -4.15 16.43
C HIS A 100 12.81 -2.94 16.29
N PHE A 101 12.68 -2.39 15.08
CA PHE A 101 11.77 -1.27 14.79
C PHE A 101 10.33 -1.61 15.18
N PHE A 102 9.84 -2.78 14.80
CA PHE A 102 8.49 -3.20 15.14
C PHE A 102 8.37 -3.73 16.57
N ALA A 103 9.39 -4.35 17.16
CA ALA A 103 9.37 -4.76 18.56
C ALA A 103 9.17 -3.57 19.51
N GLN A 104 9.73 -2.40 19.16
CA GLN A 104 9.55 -1.17 19.93
C GLN A 104 8.15 -0.54 19.77
N ARG A 105 7.46 -0.80 18.66
CA ARG A 105 6.22 -0.08 18.27
C ARG A 105 4.96 -0.92 18.34
N SER A 106 5.10 -2.23 18.16
CA SER A 106 4.03 -3.23 18.14
C SER A 106 4.45 -4.50 18.88
N PRO A 107 4.89 -4.39 20.15
CA PRO A 107 5.35 -5.56 20.91
C PRO A 107 4.25 -6.61 21.04
N SER A 108 2.98 -6.21 21.15
CA SER A 108 1.82 -7.11 21.19
C SER A 108 1.74 -8.00 19.96
N ASP A 109 1.93 -7.47 18.76
CA ASP A 109 1.75 -8.25 17.53
C ASP A 109 2.85 -9.31 17.36
N LEU A 110 4.07 -8.96 17.78
CA LEU A 110 5.19 -9.89 17.84
C LEU A 110 5.01 -10.95 18.93
N VAL A 111 4.49 -10.56 20.11
CA VAL A 111 4.11 -11.51 21.15
C VAL A 111 2.99 -12.43 20.67
N ALA A 112 2.05 -11.95 19.85
CA ALA A 112 1.02 -12.80 19.24
C ALA A 112 1.64 -13.90 18.37
N GLN A 113 2.68 -13.59 17.58
CA GLN A 113 3.43 -14.60 16.83
C GLN A 113 4.07 -15.65 17.75
N MET A 114 4.55 -15.23 18.93
CA MET A 114 5.12 -16.15 19.93
C MET A 114 4.05 -17.04 20.53
N VAL A 115 2.87 -16.49 20.87
CA VAL A 115 1.71 -17.25 21.33
C VAL A 115 1.37 -18.37 20.34
N PHE A 116 1.29 -18.06 19.04
CA PHE A 116 1.02 -19.09 18.01
C PHE A 116 2.14 -20.13 17.91
N THR A 117 3.40 -19.73 18.06
CA THR A 117 4.54 -20.65 18.02
C THR A 117 4.56 -21.62 19.21
N VAL A 118 4.23 -21.12 20.41
CA VAL A 118 4.23 -21.91 21.66
C VAL A 118 2.99 -22.80 21.77
N ARG A 119 1.88 -22.41 21.14
CA ARG A 119 0.62 -23.16 21.16
C ARG A 119 0.77 -24.63 20.75
N GLY A 120 1.73 -24.95 19.88
CA GLY A 120 2.02 -26.32 19.46
C GLY A 120 2.86 -27.15 20.44
N GLN A 121 3.26 -26.59 21.60
CA GLN A 121 4.13 -27.26 22.57
C GLN A 121 3.51 -27.40 23.97
N ILE A 122 2.56 -26.52 24.30
CA ILE A 122 2.00 -26.41 25.64
C ILE A 122 0.48 -26.35 25.53
N ASP A 123 -0.24 -27.16 26.33
CA ASP A 123 -1.71 -27.08 26.42
C ASP A 123 -2.19 -25.93 27.34
N ALA A 124 -3.49 -25.64 27.31
CA ALA A 124 -4.07 -24.54 28.09
C ALA A 124 -3.90 -24.70 29.61
N ARG A 125 -3.96 -25.93 30.14
CA ARG A 125 -3.82 -26.21 31.57
C ARG A 125 -2.38 -26.00 32.02
N GLN A 126 -1.43 -26.50 31.24
CA GLN A 126 0.00 -26.29 31.45
C GLN A 126 0.35 -24.80 31.41
N ALA A 127 -0.16 -24.07 30.41
CA ALA A 127 0.06 -22.63 30.30
C ALA A 127 -0.41 -21.86 31.56
N ARG A 128 -1.60 -22.20 32.09
CA ARG A 128 -2.10 -21.61 33.35
C ARG A 128 -1.26 -21.97 34.56
N ALA A 129 -0.86 -23.25 34.69
CA ALA A 129 -0.04 -23.70 35.80
C ALA A 129 1.31 -22.95 35.83
N MET A 130 1.94 -22.80 34.67
CA MET A 130 3.15 -21.99 34.53
C MET A 130 2.89 -20.51 34.85
N ALA A 131 1.81 -19.93 34.33
CA ALA A 131 1.48 -18.53 34.61
C ALA A 131 1.31 -18.27 36.11
N LEU A 132 0.62 -19.17 36.84
CA LEU A 132 0.47 -19.09 38.29
C LEU A 132 1.81 -19.26 39.02
N ALA A 133 2.64 -20.22 38.61
CA ALA A 133 3.95 -20.46 39.21
C ALA A 133 4.86 -19.22 39.07
N TYR A 134 4.92 -18.64 37.87
CA TYR A 134 5.73 -17.47 37.57
C TYR A 134 5.15 -16.16 38.10
N ALA A 135 3.86 -16.10 38.46
CA ALA A 135 3.27 -14.93 39.13
C ALA A 135 3.71 -14.79 40.60
N THR A 136 4.32 -15.82 41.19
CA THR A 136 4.83 -15.77 42.58
C THR A 136 6.09 -14.90 42.70
N PRO A 137 6.41 -14.37 43.90
CA PRO A 137 7.65 -13.63 44.12
C PRO A 137 8.92 -14.41 43.74
N VAL A 138 8.96 -15.71 44.05
CA VAL A 138 10.10 -16.59 43.72
C VAL A 138 10.19 -16.80 42.20
N GLY A 139 9.05 -16.98 41.53
CA GLY A 139 9.01 -17.09 40.07
C GLY A 139 9.49 -15.82 39.35
N GLN A 140 9.10 -14.65 39.85
CA GLN A 140 9.58 -13.36 39.33
C GLN A 140 11.09 -13.14 39.60
N GLN A 141 11.58 -13.54 40.78
CA GLN A 141 13.02 -13.55 41.08
C GLN A 141 13.80 -14.49 40.15
N ALA A 142 13.24 -15.65 39.82
CA ALA A 142 13.83 -16.59 38.86
C ALA A 142 13.94 -15.97 37.46
N LEU A 143 12.89 -15.29 36.98
CA LEU A 143 12.90 -14.57 35.70
C LEU A 143 13.94 -13.44 35.66
N ALA A 144 14.14 -12.76 36.80
CA ALA A 144 15.14 -11.71 36.95
C ALA A 144 16.58 -12.26 37.09
N GLY A 145 16.78 -13.58 37.16
CA GLY A 145 18.09 -14.20 37.31
C GLY A 145 18.70 -14.08 38.72
N VAL A 146 17.88 -13.88 39.75
CA VAL A 146 18.33 -13.83 41.14
C VAL A 146 18.82 -15.22 41.58
N LYS A 147 19.95 -15.28 42.27
CA LYS A 147 20.48 -16.54 42.82
C LYS A 147 20.00 -16.77 44.24
N GLY A 148 19.63 -18.01 44.58
CA GLY A 148 19.28 -18.41 45.94
C GLY A 148 18.56 -19.75 46.00
N ALA A 149 18.60 -20.41 47.17
CA ALA A 149 18.08 -21.77 47.34
C ALA A 149 16.59 -21.93 46.95
N ALA A 150 15.76 -20.92 47.24
CA ALA A 150 14.35 -20.93 46.85
C ALA A 150 14.15 -20.84 45.33
N VAL A 151 14.99 -20.05 44.63
CA VAL A 151 14.97 -19.94 43.16
C VAL A 151 15.51 -21.21 42.51
N ASP A 152 16.55 -21.83 43.07
CA ASP A 152 17.08 -23.10 42.58
C ASP A 152 16.05 -24.23 42.70
N ALA A 153 15.32 -24.27 43.83
CA ALA A 153 14.20 -25.19 44.03
C ALA A 153 13.06 -24.93 43.04
N PHE A 154 12.71 -23.66 42.79
CA PHE A 154 11.70 -23.29 41.80
C PHE A 154 12.12 -23.69 40.37
N ASN A 155 13.36 -23.44 39.98
CA ASN A 155 13.88 -23.83 38.66
C ASN A 155 13.94 -25.36 38.47
N ALA A 156 13.97 -26.12 39.56
CA ALA A 156 13.86 -27.57 39.53
C ALA A 156 12.42 -28.10 39.44
N ALA A 157 11.41 -27.24 39.61
CA ALA A 157 10.00 -27.62 39.56
C ALA A 157 9.53 -28.02 38.15
N PRO A 158 8.49 -28.87 38.03
CA PRO A 158 7.98 -29.33 36.73
C PRO A 158 7.61 -28.19 35.77
N GLU A 159 6.97 -27.13 36.28
CA GLU A 159 6.51 -25.99 35.50
C GLU A 159 7.70 -25.20 34.90
N ALA A 160 8.75 -24.97 35.68
CA ALA A 160 9.95 -24.26 35.22
C ALA A 160 10.73 -25.08 34.18
N ARG A 161 10.83 -26.41 34.37
CA ARG A 161 11.45 -27.31 33.39
C ARG A 161 10.65 -27.38 32.09
N LEU A 162 9.32 -27.43 32.18
CA LEU A 162 8.45 -27.44 31.01
C LEU A 162 8.58 -26.15 30.20
N LEU A 163 8.60 -24.99 30.87
CA LEU A 163 8.83 -23.71 30.19
C LEU A 163 10.18 -23.70 29.47
N ALA A 164 11.26 -24.06 30.16
CA ALA A 164 12.60 -24.10 29.59
C ALA A 164 12.69 -25.04 28.37
N ALA A 165 12.09 -26.24 28.47
CA ALA A 165 12.04 -27.20 27.38
C ALA A 165 11.23 -26.67 26.18
N SER A 166 10.08 -26.04 26.44
CA SER A 166 9.27 -25.43 25.38
C SER A 166 10.02 -24.30 24.69
N GLU A 167 10.62 -23.37 25.44
CA GLU A 167 11.38 -22.25 24.88
C GLU A 167 12.55 -22.74 24.04
N GLN A 168 13.26 -23.78 24.49
CA GLN A 168 14.33 -24.40 23.73
C GLN A 168 13.83 -25.03 22.42
N ALA A 169 12.70 -25.75 22.46
CA ALA A 169 12.11 -26.40 21.30
C ALA A 169 11.56 -25.40 20.26
N THR A 170 11.12 -24.21 20.71
CA THR A 170 10.54 -23.18 19.84
C THR A 170 11.52 -22.08 19.46
N LYS A 171 12.70 -21.98 20.10
CA LYS A 171 13.64 -20.86 19.96
C LYS A 171 13.93 -20.47 18.51
N ALA A 172 14.23 -21.46 17.66
CA ALA A 172 14.51 -21.23 16.24
C ALA A 172 13.27 -20.71 15.49
N ARG A 173 12.11 -21.35 15.71
CA ARG A 173 10.83 -20.95 15.11
C ARG A 173 10.39 -19.55 15.55
N MET A 174 10.60 -19.20 16.82
CA MET A 174 10.30 -17.87 17.35
C MET A 174 11.13 -16.79 16.64
N ARG A 175 12.43 -17.02 16.49
CA ARG A 175 13.31 -16.10 15.76
C ARG A 175 12.86 -15.93 14.32
N GLU A 176 12.59 -17.04 13.63
CA GLU A 176 12.15 -17.03 12.24
C GLU A 176 10.80 -16.31 12.08
N ALA A 177 9.83 -16.59 12.96
CA ALA A 177 8.52 -15.95 12.94
C ALA A 177 8.59 -14.44 13.15
N ILE A 178 9.43 -13.96 14.08
CA ILE A 178 9.65 -12.53 14.32
C ILE A 178 10.22 -11.85 13.07
N LEU A 179 11.25 -12.43 12.47
CA LEU A 179 11.91 -11.87 11.29
C LEU A 179 10.97 -11.88 10.07
N ALA A 180 10.30 -13.01 9.82
CA ALA A 180 9.36 -13.16 8.72
C ALA A 180 8.16 -12.22 8.85
N TRP A 181 7.65 -12.03 10.06
CA TRP A 181 6.57 -11.08 10.30
C TRP A 181 7.04 -9.64 10.05
N ALA A 182 8.23 -9.26 10.53
CA ALA A 182 8.78 -7.94 10.28
C ALA A 182 8.97 -7.67 8.77
N ASP A 183 9.51 -8.64 8.03
CA ASP A 183 9.65 -8.55 6.57
C ASP A 183 8.28 -8.45 5.87
N PHE A 184 7.29 -9.23 6.31
CA PHE A 184 5.92 -9.16 5.79
C PHE A 184 5.26 -7.79 6.03
N GLN A 185 5.45 -7.19 7.21
CA GLN A 185 4.93 -5.85 7.49
C GLN A 185 5.55 -4.81 6.55
N VAL A 186 6.86 -4.89 6.30
CA VAL A 186 7.53 -4.00 5.34
C VAL A 186 6.94 -4.14 3.93
N VAL A 187 6.74 -5.38 3.46
CA VAL A 187 6.12 -5.64 2.14
C VAL A 187 4.70 -5.10 2.07
N THR A 188 3.91 -5.28 3.12
CA THR A 188 2.52 -4.80 3.20
C THR A 188 2.45 -3.27 3.14
N LEU A 189 3.39 -2.58 3.82
CA LEU A 189 3.50 -1.13 3.77
C LEU A 189 3.85 -0.63 2.37
N LEU A 190 4.82 -1.27 1.71
CA LEU A 190 5.20 -0.95 0.33
C LEU A 190 4.04 -1.19 -0.64
N ALA A 191 3.39 -2.35 -0.57
CA ALA A 191 2.25 -2.69 -1.42
C ALA A 191 1.11 -1.69 -1.24
N THR A 192 0.82 -1.27 -0.01
CA THR A 192 -0.22 -0.29 0.29
C THR A 192 0.14 1.09 -0.27
N ALA A 193 1.39 1.52 -0.16
CA ALA A 193 1.85 2.78 -0.75
C ALA A 193 1.74 2.76 -2.28
N THR A 194 2.20 1.68 -2.92
CA THR A 194 2.17 1.50 -4.38
C THR A 194 0.76 1.34 -4.93
N ALA A 195 -0.10 0.52 -4.31
CA ALA A 195 -1.48 0.32 -4.73
C ALA A 195 -2.29 1.63 -4.64
N ARG A 196 -2.04 2.44 -3.62
CA ARG A 196 -2.65 3.78 -3.50
C ARG A 196 -2.16 4.73 -4.57
N ALA A 197 -0.87 4.70 -4.93
CA ALA A 197 -0.36 5.47 -6.06
C ALA A 197 -1.01 5.05 -7.38
N ALA A 198 -1.25 3.75 -7.59
CA ALA A 198 -1.91 3.22 -8.78
C ALA A 198 -3.40 3.56 -8.86
N ASP A 199 -4.19 3.32 -7.79
CA ASP A 199 -5.62 3.68 -7.74
C ASP A 199 -5.82 5.19 -7.93
N TYR A 200 -4.90 6.00 -7.40
CA TYR A 200 -4.92 7.45 -7.59
C TYR A 200 -4.67 7.84 -9.06
N ASN A 201 -3.68 7.24 -9.73
CA ASN A 201 -3.46 7.45 -11.16
C ASN A 201 -4.66 7.05 -12.02
N VAL A 202 -5.39 5.99 -11.65
CA VAL A 202 -6.62 5.55 -12.34
C VAL A 202 -7.77 6.56 -12.13
N ARG A 203 -8.00 7.02 -10.90
CA ARG A 203 -9.04 8.03 -10.59
C ARG A 203 -8.78 9.38 -11.26
N LEU A 204 -7.54 9.73 -11.55
CA LEU A 204 -7.16 10.99 -12.19
C LEU A 204 -7.31 10.96 -13.71
N ARG A 205 -7.17 9.77 -14.31
CA ARG A 205 -7.52 9.55 -15.73
C ARG A 205 -9.02 9.57 -15.96
N ASP A 206 -9.84 9.32 -14.94
CA ASP A 206 -11.31 9.41 -14.98
C ASP A 206 -11.78 10.88 -14.84
N PRO A 207 -12.35 11.50 -15.90
CA PRO A 207 -12.84 12.88 -15.87
C PRO A 207 -13.87 13.17 -14.77
N ALA A 208 -14.68 12.17 -14.39
CA ALA A 208 -15.75 12.34 -13.41
C ALA A 208 -15.27 12.36 -11.95
N ARG A 209 -14.02 11.94 -11.69
CA ARG A 209 -13.43 11.87 -10.34
C ARG A 209 -12.29 12.87 -10.13
N ARG A 210 -12.02 13.74 -11.12
CA ARG A 210 -11.04 14.84 -11.07
C ARG A 210 -11.42 15.83 -9.96
N GLY A 211 -10.54 15.98 -8.96
CA GLY A 211 -10.73 16.91 -7.83
C GLY A 211 -11.14 16.26 -6.51
N THR A 212 -11.48 14.97 -6.52
CA THR A 212 -11.76 14.23 -5.27
C THR A 212 -10.46 13.79 -4.61
N PRO A 213 -10.11 14.29 -3.41
CA PRO A 213 -8.94 13.79 -2.69
C PRO A 213 -9.11 12.29 -2.38
N PRO A 214 -8.04 11.50 -2.44
CA PRO A 214 -8.13 10.08 -2.10
C PRO A 214 -8.49 9.94 -0.62
N ALA A 215 -9.07 8.80 -0.22
CA ALA A 215 -9.33 8.56 1.20
C ALA A 215 -8.03 8.58 2.02
N ASP A 216 -8.12 8.98 3.29
CA ASP A 216 -7.00 8.90 4.21
C ASP A 216 -6.49 7.47 4.33
N PRO A 217 -5.17 7.27 4.56
CA PRO A 217 -4.68 5.99 5.01
C PRO A 217 -5.56 5.51 6.14
N GLN A 218 -6.07 4.28 6.04
CA GLN A 218 -6.57 3.65 7.24
C GLN A 218 -5.43 3.66 8.26
N PRO A 219 -5.67 4.20 9.47
CA PRO A 219 -4.66 4.27 10.49
C PRO A 219 -4.21 2.85 10.79
N THR A 220 -2.90 2.64 10.75
CA THR A 220 -2.32 1.36 11.13
C THR A 220 -2.24 1.22 12.65
N GLY A 221 -2.51 2.31 13.39
CA GLY A 221 -2.30 2.40 14.83
C GLY A 221 -0.86 2.75 15.21
N HIS A 222 0.00 3.03 14.22
CA HIS A 222 1.43 3.25 14.41
C HIS A 222 1.82 4.62 13.87
N ALA A 223 1.98 5.60 14.76
CA ALA A 223 2.18 7.00 14.40
C ALA A 223 3.35 7.25 13.42
N ASP A 224 4.43 6.49 13.47
CA ASP A 224 5.57 6.64 12.55
C ASP A 224 5.29 6.09 11.15
N ILE A 225 4.59 4.96 11.08
CA ILE A 225 4.13 4.36 9.84
C ILE A 225 3.05 5.24 9.22
N ASP A 226 2.12 5.74 10.02
CA ASP A 226 1.08 6.67 9.58
C ASP A 226 1.70 7.99 9.08
N ARG A 227 2.78 8.47 9.73
CA ARG A 227 3.59 9.60 9.25
C ARG A 227 4.30 9.31 7.93
N MET A 228 4.88 8.12 7.76
CA MET A 228 5.53 7.70 6.51
C MET A 228 4.50 7.57 5.37
N MET A 229 3.34 6.96 5.64
CA MET A 229 2.24 6.83 4.69
C MET A 229 1.63 8.19 4.33
N SER A 230 1.54 9.10 5.30
CA SER A 230 1.11 10.48 5.09
C SER A 230 2.09 11.26 4.21
N ALA A 231 3.41 11.17 4.49
CA ALA A 231 4.45 11.80 3.68
C ALA A 231 4.47 11.28 2.23
N SER A 232 4.33 9.95 2.05
CA SER A 232 4.20 9.33 0.73
C SER A 232 2.93 9.80 0.01
N ARG A 233 1.82 9.95 0.73
CA ARG A 233 0.55 10.42 0.16
C ARG A 233 0.58 11.90 -0.22
N SER A 234 1.22 12.76 0.58
CA SER A 234 1.44 14.17 0.21
C SER A 234 2.25 14.25 -1.08
N MET A 235 3.37 13.50 -1.16
CA MET A 235 4.18 13.42 -2.37
C MET A 235 3.35 13.01 -3.59
N VAL A 236 2.58 11.92 -3.49
CA VAL A 236 1.75 11.42 -4.61
C VAL A 236 0.68 12.45 -4.99
N ARG A 237 -0.08 12.97 -4.02
CA ARG A 237 -1.11 14.00 -4.25
C ARG A 237 -0.54 15.21 -4.99
N ASP A 238 0.55 15.76 -4.49
CA ASP A 238 1.13 17.01 -4.99
C ASP A 238 1.84 16.79 -6.33
N SER A 239 2.43 15.61 -6.54
CA SER A 239 3.03 15.22 -7.81
C SER A 239 2.01 15.11 -8.94
N THR A 240 0.78 14.66 -8.65
CA THR A 240 -0.25 14.49 -9.67
C THR A 240 -1.08 15.76 -9.89
N VAL A 241 -1.26 16.61 -8.86
CA VAL A 241 -1.74 17.99 -9.08
C VAL A 241 -0.79 18.72 -10.03
N LEU A 242 0.51 18.42 -9.96
CA LEU A 242 1.48 18.98 -10.88
C LEU A 242 1.40 18.43 -12.29
N ALA A 243 1.28 17.12 -12.46
CA ALA A 243 1.08 16.54 -13.80
C ALA A 243 -0.21 17.07 -14.44
N TRP A 244 -1.32 17.15 -13.67
CA TRP A 244 -2.58 17.69 -14.15
C TRP A 244 -2.49 19.16 -14.56
N ARG A 245 -1.90 20.01 -13.73
CA ARG A 245 -1.80 21.44 -14.02
C ARG A 245 -0.88 21.71 -15.20
N LEU A 246 0.18 20.91 -15.35
CA LEU A 246 1.04 20.96 -16.52
C LEU A 246 0.30 20.51 -17.78
N GLU A 247 -0.46 19.41 -17.75
CA GLU A 247 -1.29 18.95 -18.88
C GLU A 247 -2.35 20.01 -19.28
N ASP A 248 -3.10 20.56 -18.32
CA ASP A 248 -4.12 21.61 -18.58
C ASP A 248 -3.49 22.88 -19.18
N GLU A 249 -2.28 23.24 -18.73
CA GLU A 249 -1.56 24.39 -19.24
C GLU A 249 -0.99 24.16 -20.65
N LEU A 250 -0.50 22.96 -20.91
CA LEU A 250 -0.05 22.57 -22.25
C LEU A 250 -1.22 22.49 -23.23
N ASP A 251 -2.38 21.99 -22.80
CA ASP A 251 -3.62 22.02 -23.59
C ASP A 251 -4.04 23.47 -23.90
N ARG A 252 -3.89 24.38 -22.94
CA ARG A 252 -4.14 25.82 -23.17
C ARG A 252 -3.15 26.42 -24.15
N LEU A 253 -1.85 26.12 -24.03
CA LEU A 253 -0.79 26.57 -24.93
C LEU A 253 -0.97 26.04 -26.36
N GLY A 254 -1.41 24.79 -26.50
CA GLY A 254 -1.73 24.13 -27.76
C GLY A 254 -3.15 24.42 -28.27
N SER A 255 -3.97 25.16 -27.50
CA SER A 255 -5.38 25.35 -27.83
C SER A 255 -5.55 26.05 -29.18
N ALA A 256 -6.55 25.58 -29.93
CA ALA A 256 -6.93 26.13 -31.23
C ALA A 256 -7.26 27.63 -31.17
N HIS A 257 -7.52 28.20 -29.99
CA HIS A 257 -7.75 29.64 -29.80
C HIS A 257 -6.46 30.47 -29.82
N LEU A 258 -5.36 29.98 -29.24
CA LEU A 258 -4.07 30.70 -29.25
C LEU A 258 -3.42 30.64 -30.63
N LEU A 259 -3.47 29.47 -31.27
CA LEU A 259 -2.98 29.24 -32.62
C LEU A 259 -4.12 29.30 -33.66
N SER A 260 -5.11 30.16 -33.46
CA SER A 260 -6.23 30.33 -34.40
C SER A 260 -5.83 31.19 -35.61
N PRO A 261 -6.52 31.05 -36.76
CA PRO A 261 -6.41 32.04 -37.84
C PRO A 261 -6.65 33.48 -37.36
N ALA A 262 -7.58 33.70 -36.42
CA ALA A 262 -7.88 35.03 -35.89
C ALA A 262 -6.71 35.66 -35.10
N SER A 263 -5.89 34.84 -34.45
CA SER A 263 -4.69 35.29 -33.72
C SER A 263 -3.46 35.43 -34.61
N LEU A 264 -3.44 34.83 -35.79
CA LEU A 264 -2.26 34.81 -36.69
C LEU A 264 -2.42 35.70 -37.93
N THR A 265 -3.64 36.14 -38.26
CA THR A 265 -3.93 36.97 -39.44
C THR A 265 -3.60 38.45 -39.27
N SER A 266 -3.34 38.93 -38.05
CA SER A 266 -3.02 40.34 -37.77
C SER A 266 -1.93 40.51 -36.71
N VAL A 267 -1.17 41.60 -36.83
CA VAL A 267 -0.12 41.98 -35.86
C VAL A 267 -0.73 42.15 -34.46
N ASP A 268 -1.90 42.79 -34.36
CA ASP A 268 -2.62 42.97 -33.09
C ASP A 268 -3.18 41.67 -32.52
N GLY A 269 -3.58 40.74 -33.36
CA GLY A 269 -3.96 39.38 -32.97
C GLY A 269 -2.77 38.62 -32.35
N ALA A 270 -1.62 38.64 -33.02
CA ALA A 270 -0.40 37.98 -32.56
C ALA A 270 0.12 38.64 -31.26
N ALA A 271 0.06 39.96 -31.15
CA ALA A 271 0.43 40.70 -29.94
C ALA A 271 -0.51 40.43 -28.76
N ARG A 272 -1.81 40.23 -29.00
CA ARG A 272 -2.76 39.79 -27.95
C ARG A 272 -2.49 38.37 -27.49
N ALA A 273 -2.27 37.44 -28.42
CA ALA A 273 -1.94 36.05 -28.09
C ALA A 273 -0.63 35.96 -27.29
N ARG A 274 0.41 36.71 -27.69
CA ARG A 274 1.67 36.83 -26.93
C ARG A 274 1.48 37.34 -25.51
N ARG A 275 0.63 38.35 -25.31
CA ARG A 275 0.29 38.85 -23.96
C ARG A 275 -0.41 37.78 -23.13
N SER A 276 -1.34 37.02 -23.71
CA SER A 276 -1.97 35.89 -23.02
C SER A 276 -0.94 34.82 -22.60
N VAL A 277 0.02 34.49 -23.47
CA VAL A 277 1.12 33.57 -23.13
C VAL A 277 2.02 34.12 -22.03
N ALA A 278 2.39 35.39 -22.09
CA ALA A 278 3.19 36.05 -21.06
C ALA A 278 2.49 36.08 -19.69
N LEU A 279 1.16 36.12 -19.64
CA LEU A 279 0.38 36.06 -18.40
C LEU A 279 0.29 34.63 -17.81
N MET A 280 0.44 33.59 -18.64
CA MET A 280 0.43 32.19 -18.19
C MET A 280 1.78 31.74 -17.59
N ARG A 281 2.90 32.29 -18.10
CA ARG A 281 4.27 31.87 -17.74
C ARG A 281 4.61 32.01 -16.25
N PRO A 282 4.37 33.16 -15.56
CA PRO A 282 4.76 33.32 -14.15
C PRO A 282 3.99 32.42 -13.17
N PRO A 283 2.64 32.30 -13.24
CA PRO A 283 1.88 31.38 -12.39
C PRO A 283 2.34 29.92 -12.49
N SER A 284 2.77 29.51 -13.68
CA SER A 284 3.27 28.15 -13.89
C SER A 284 4.63 27.91 -13.26
N GLN A 285 5.58 28.81 -13.52
CA GLN A 285 6.93 28.70 -12.94
C GLN A 285 6.87 28.71 -11.41
N ALA A 286 6.03 29.56 -10.83
CA ALA A 286 5.79 29.59 -9.38
C ALA A 286 5.25 28.26 -8.86
N PHE A 287 4.43 27.58 -9.64
CA PHE A 287 3.84 26.30 -9.27
C PHE A 287 4.84 25.14 -9.30
N ILE A 288 5.72 25.04 -10.31
CA ILE A 288 6.79 24.02 -10.34
C ILE A 288 7.77 24.24 -9.17
N VAL A 289 8.09 25.49 -8.85
CA VAL A 289 8.91 25.85 -7.68
C VAL A 289 8.24 25.42 -6.38
N ALA A 290 6.94 25.69 -6.21
CA ALA A 290 6.18 25.27 -5.04
C ALA A 290 6.15 23.74 -4.88
N ALA A 291 5.93 23.01 -5.97
CA ALA A 291 5.93 21.55 -5.95
C ALA A 291 7.31 20.97 -5.62
N THR A 292 8.38 21.57 -6.15
CA THR A 292 9.77 21.19 -5.81
C THR A 292 10.03 21.39 -4.31
N ALA A 293 9.59 22.52 -3.75
CA ALA A 293 9.72 22.80 -2.33
C ALA A 293 8.93 21.81 -1.45
N VAL A 294 7.75 21.39 -1.89
CA VAL A 294 6.93 20.39 -1.19
C VAL A 294 7.60 19.01 -1.22
N VAL A 295 8.05 18.53 -2.39
CA VAL A 295 8.76 17.24 -2.50
C VAL A 295 10.03 17.25 -1.67
N ALA A 296 10.79 18.36 -1.68
CA ALA A 296 11.97 18.54 -0.83
C ALA A 296 11.62 18.53 0.67
N ARG A 297 10.49 19.13 1.07
CA ARG A 297 10.00 19.14 2.45
C ARG A 297 9.56 17.75 2.90
N SER A 298 8.79 17.02 2.08
CA SER A 298 8.38 15.65 2.38
C SER A 298 9.59 14.70 2.47
N ARG A 299 10.59 14.89 1.60
CA ARG A 299 11.88 14.18 1.68
C ARG A 299 12.64 14.51 2.97
N ALA A 300 12.67 15.78 3.37
CA ALA A 300 13.30 16.19 4.63
C ALA A 300 12.56 15.62 5.85
N GLN A 301 11.23 15.59 5.81
CA GLN A 301 10.38 15.02 6.86
C GLN A 301 10.62 13.51 7.01
N LEU A 302 10.83 12.78 5.91
CA LEU A 302 11.20 11.36 5.96
C LEU A 302 12.52 11.14 6.71
N ARG A 303 13.50 12.04 6.57
CA ARG A 303 14.78 11.98 7.31
C ARG A 303 14.62 12.21 8.81
N THR A 304 13.67 13.04 9.20
CA THR A 304 13.43 13.40 10.62
C THR A 304 12.53 12.41 11.35
N ASN A 305 11.86 11.50 10.66
CA ASN A 305 10.93 10.53 11.26
C ASN A 305 11.63 9.41 12.08
N GLY A 306 12.94 9.50 12.33
CA GLY A 306 13.65 8.62 13.27
C GLY A 306 13.78 7.15 12.84
N VAL A 307 13.35 6.81 11.62
CA VAL A 307 13.56 5.48 11.04
C VAL A 307 14.97 5.48 10.45
N ALA A 308 15.83 4.59 10.93
CA ALA A 308 17.27 4.64 10.65
C ALA A 308 17.56 4.65 9.13
N SER A 309 18.49 5.49 8.69
CA SER A 309 18.87 5.69 7.28
C SER A 309 19.39 4.45 6.53
N HIS A 310 19.48 3.30 7.21
CA HIS A 310 20.03 2.05 6.72
C HIS A 310 18.91 1.09 6.25
N ASP A 311 17.66 1.52 6.36
CA ASP A 311 16.49 0.76 5.99
C ASP A 311 16.28 0.81 4.46
N ARG A 312 16.29 -0.36 3.82
CA ARG A 312 16.20 -0.50 2.35
C ARG A 312 14.94 0.17 1.81
N SER A 313 13.88 0.22 2.62
CA SER A 313 12.58 0.82 2.31
C SER A 313 12.62 2.36 2.29
N ILE A 314 13.27 2.98 3.28
CA ILE A 314 13.52 4.43 3.31
C ILE A 314 14.45 4.84 2.18
N ALA A 315 15.47 4.02 1.90
CA ALA A 315 16.37 4.25 0.78
C ALA A 315 15.61 4.20 -0.56
N VAL A 316 14.68 3.26 -0.73
CA VAL A 316 13.79 3.22 -1.90
C VAL A 316 12.88 4.45 -1.96
N LEU A 317 12.26 4.85 -0.85
CA LEU A 317 11.42 6.05 -0.80
C LEU A 317 12.25 7.31 -1.11
N HIS A 318 13.44 7.48 -0.53
CA HIS A 318 14.37 8.55 -0.89
C HIS A 318 14.74 8.51 -2.37
N GLY A 319 14.97 7.33 -2.95
CA GLY A 319 15.21 7.15 -4.38
C GLY A 319 14.00 7.58 -5.23
N VAL A 320 12.77 7.32 -4.77
CA VAL A 320 11.54 7.80 -5.42
C VAL A 320 11.44 9.34 -5.32
N PHE A 321 11.70 9.92 -4.16
CA PHE A 321 11.77 11.38 -3.98
C PHE A 321 12.83 12.02 -4.89
N ASP A 322 14.02 11.41 -4.99
CA ASP A 322 15.14 11.91 -5.79
C ASP A 322 14.83 11.82 -7.30
N LYS A 323 14.30 10.68 -7.76
CA LYS A 323 13.78 10.55 -9.13
C LYS A 323 12.72 11.60 -9.42
N ARG A 324 11.85 11.90 -8.45
CA ARG A 324 10.80 12.90 -8.65
C ARG A 324 11.34 14.33 -8.73
N LEU A 325 12.33 14.68 -7.92
CA LEU A 325 13.01 15.98 -8.03
C LEU A 325 13.69 16.13 -9.41
N VAL A 326 14.28 15.06 -9.94
CA VAL A 326 14.84 15.04 -11.30
C VAL A 326 13.75 15.25 -12.35
N GLN A 327 12.61 14.56 -12.24
CA GLN A 327 11.48 14.75 -13.15
C GLN A 327 10.96 16.20 -13.10
N LEU A 328 10.80 16.80 -11.92
CA LEU A 328 10.35 18.19 -11.78
C LEU A 328 11.33 19.18 -12.43
N ALA A 329 12.64 18.95 -12.32
CA ALA A 329 13.65 19.76 -12.99
C ALA A 329 13.60 19.61 -14.52
N GLN A 330 13.33 18.40 -15.01
CA GLN A 330 13.12 18.15 -16.45
C GLN A 330 11.86 18.85 -16.96
N LEU A 331 10.75 18.78 -16.21
CA LEU A 331 9.50 19.45 -16.56
C LEU A 331 9.64 20.98 -16.57
N ASP A 332 10.36 21.58 -15.63
CA ASP A 332 10.68 23.02 -15.66
C ASP A 332 11.42 23.41 -16.95
N THR A 333 12.40 22.60 -17.35
CA THR A 333 13.17 22.83 -18.58
C THR A 333 12.29 22.72 -19.83
N LEU A 334 11.53 21.63 -19.95
CA LEU A 334 10.66 21.38 -21.11
C LEU A 334 9.53 22.41 -21.22
N GLN A 335 8.98 22.85 -20.09
CA GLN A 335 7.98 23.91 -20.06
C GLN A 335 8.55 25.24 -20.56
N ARG A 336 9.73 25.64 -20.09
CA ARG A 336 10.39 26.87 -20.60
C ARG A 336 10.62 26.78 -22.11
N GLN A 337 11.09 25.64 -22.60
CA GLN A 337 11.25 25.38 -24.03
C GLN A 337 9.93 25.51 -24.79
N GLN A 338 8.81 25.01 -24.24
CA GLN A 338 7.49 25.13 -24.86
C GLN A 338 7.06 26.60 -25.01
N TYR A 339 7.23 27.39 -23.95
CA TYR A 339 6.97 28.83 -24.00
C TYR A 339 7.83 29.54 -25.06
N ASP A 340 9.11 29.19 -25.15
CA ASP A 340 10.03 29.79 -26.12
C ASP A 340 9.69 29.37 -27.58
N ILE A 341 9.21 28.14 -27.81
CA ILE A 341 8.70 27.68 -29.12
C ILE A 341 7.46 28.50 -29.52
N VAL A 342 6.48 28.62 -28.62
CA VAL A 342 5.25 29.38 -28.86
C VAL A 342 5.52 30.86 -29.09
N GLU A 343 6.45 31.46 -28.34
CA GLU A 343 6.88 32.85 -28.55
C GLU A 343 7.54 33.07 -29.92
N ARG A 344 8.35 32.11 -30.40
CA ARG A 344 8.95 32.11 -31.74
C ARG A 344 7.90 31.96 -32.83
N MET A 345 6.90 31.11 -32.64
CA MET A 345 5.77 30.97 -33.57
C MET A 345 4.99 32.28 -33.70
N PHE A 346 4.69 32.95 -32.60
CA PHE A 346 4.04 34.26 -32.67
C PHE A 346 4.93 35.37 -33.24
N ALA A 347 6.25 35.30 -33.03
CA ALA A 347 7.21 36.21 -33.69
C ALA A 347 7.11 36.08 -35.21
N PHE A 348 7.22 34.82 -35.66
CA PHE A 348 7.23 34.46 -37.06
C PHE A 348 5.91 34.83 -37.76
N ALA A 349 4.78 34.65 -37.08
CA ALA A 349 3.46 35.08 -37.58
C ALA A 349 3.30 36.60 -37.58
N GLY A 350 3.81 37.30 -36.57
CA GLY A 350 3.77 38.77 -36.47
C GLY A 350 4.57 39.48 -37.56
N GLU A 351 5.65 38.88 -38.05
CA GLU A 351 6.42 39.36 -39.21
C GLU A 351 5.68 39.18 -40.55
N ARG A 352 4.62 38.35 -40.58
CA ARG A 352 3.93 37.88 -41.79
C ARG A 352 2.41 37.86 -41.61
N PRO A 353 1.79 39.02 -41.27
CA PRO A 353 0.36 39.07 -40.96
C PRO A 353 -0.49 38.65 -42.17
N GLY A 354 -1.39 37.69 -41.96
CA GLY A 354 -2.33 37.23 -43.00
C GLY A 354 -1.70 36.33 -44.08
N GLN A 355 -0.40 36.07 -44.02
CA GLN A 355 0.32 35.23 -44.97
C GLN A 355 0.40 33.76 -44.52
N LEU A 356 0.07 33.46 -43.26
CA LEU A 356 0.00 32.09 -42.74
C LEU A 356 -1.47 31.74 -42.53
N ILE A 357 -1.98 30.81 -43.34
CA ILE A 357 -3.33 30.28 -43.21
C ILE A 357 -3.23 28.88 -42.63
N LEU A 358 -3.70 28.73 -41.38
CA LEU A 358 -3.88 27.43 -40.77
C LEU A 358 -5.19 26.82 -41.26
N THR A 359 -5.08 25.72 -41.99
CA THR A 359 -6.22 24.93 -42.47
C THR A 359 -6.29 23.61 -41.71
N ALA A 360 -7.43 22.92 -41.79
CA ALA A 360 -7.56 21.55 -41.27
C ALA A 360 -6.61 20.55 -41.92
N LYS A 361 -6.01 20.88 -43.08
CA LYS A 361 -5.07 20.03 -43.84
C LYS A 361 -3.60 20.44 -43.67
N GLY A 362 -3.31 21.42 -42.82
CA GLY A 362 -1.96 21.93 -42.58
C GLY A 362 -1.85 23.43 -42.85
N VAL A 363 -0.65 23.89 -43.18
CA VAL A 363 -0.33 25.32 -43.29
C VAL A 363 -0.15 25.72 -44.74
N GLU A 364 -0.90 26.74 -45.16
CA GLU A 364 -0.70 27.45 -46.42
C GLU A 364 0.09 28.73 -46.16
N ALA A 365 1.14 28.94 -46.95
CA ALA A 365 1.99 30.12 -46.91
C ALA A 365 2.37 30.54 -48.34
N PRO A 366 2.62 31.83 -48.61
CA PRO A 366 2.91 32.34 -49.94
C PRO A 366 4.25 31.86 -50.51
N ASP A 367 5.20 31.47 -49.66
CA ASP A 367 6.48 30.91 -50.08
C ASP A 367 6.79 29.57 -49.38
N SER A 368 7.55 28.70 -50.07
CA SER A 368 7.88 27.34 -49.60
C SER A 368 8.85 27.33 -48.42
N ALA A 369 9.66 28.38 -48.23
CA ALA A 369 10.60 28.50 -47.13
C ALA A 369 9.90 28.85 -45.81
N ALA A 370 8.90 29.73 -45.85
CA ALA A 370 8.04 30.12 -44.76
C ALA A 370 7.17 28.94 -44.30
N ARG A 371 6.60 28.19 -45.26
CA ARG A 371 5.88 26.94 -44.97
C ARG A 371 6.78 25.93 -44.26
N THR A 372 7.98 25.72 -44.78
CA THR A 372 8.97 24.79 -44.19
C THR A 372 9.37 25.22 -42.77
N ARG A 373 9.65 26.51 -42.55
CA ARG A 373 9.98 27.05 -41.22
C ARG A 373 8.84 26.90 -40.21
N TRP A 374 7.60 27.17 -40.63
CA TRP A 374 6.44 27.00 -39.75
C TRP A 374 6.20 25.53 -39.38
N LEU A 375 6.29 24.62 -40.35
CA LEU A 375 6.18 23.18 -40.11
C LEU A 375 7.29 22.67 -39.19
N ALA A 376 8.51 23.21 -39.29
CA ALA A 376 9.60 22.90 -38.38
C ALA A 376 9.29 23.33 -36.93
N LEU A 377 8.73 24.53 -36.73
CA LEU A 377 8.32 25.00 -35.40
C LEU A 377 7.16 24.18 -34.83
N LEU A 378 6.19 23.77 -35.65
CA LEU A 378 5.12 22.86 -35.24
C LEU A 378 5.65 21.48 -34.85
N SER A 379 6.60 20.95 -35.62
CA SER A 379 7.26 19.68 -35.29
C SER A 379 8.02 19.79 -33.98
N GLU A 380 8.78 20.87 -33.77
CA GLU A 380 9.51 21.13 -32.54
C GLU A 380 8.56 21.23 -31.32
N MET A 381 7.41 21.88 -31.50
CA MET A 381 6.34 21.97 -30.51
C MET A 381 5.78 20.58 -30.17
N GLN A 382 5.48 19.76 -31.18
CA GLN A 382 4.95 18.41 -31.00
C GLN A 382 5.97 17.49 -30.32
N ASP A 383 7.23 17.51 -30.76
CA ASP A 383 8.32 16.73 -30.16
C ASP A 383 8.51 17.09 -28.69
N ASN A 384 8.37 18.38 -28.35
CA ASN A 384 8.49 18.84 -26.97
C ASN A 384 7.28 18.42 -26.12
N MET A 385 6.07 18.46 -26.69
CA MET A 385 4.86 17.91 -26.05
C MET A 385 4.99 16.41 -25.77
N ASP A 386 5.52 15.64 -26.71
CA ASP A 386 5.74 14.19 -26.54
C ASP A 386 6.79 13.90 -25.45
N LYS A 387 7.86 14.70 -25.37
CA LYS A 387 8.84 14.64 -24.28
C LYS A 387 8.21 14.95 -22.92
N ILE A 388 7.33 15.96 -22.85
CA ILE A 388 6.64 16.29 -21.60
C ILE A 388 5.71 15.15 -21.19
N ALA A 389 4.96 14.56 -22.12
CA ALA A 389 4.11 13.40 -21.85
C ALA A 389 4.93 12.22 -21.31
N ALA A 390 6.11 11.95 -21.89
CA ALA A 390 7.00 10.89 -21.44
C ALA A 390 7.56 11.12 -20.02
N VAL A 391 7.93 12.35 -19.67
CA VAL A 391 8.45 12.70 -18.33
C VAL A 391 7.34 12.78 -17.28
N SER A 392 6.12 13.16 -17.69
CA SER A 392 4.94 13.29 -16.82
C SER A 392 4.30 11.94 -16.51
N ALA A 393 4.53 10.93 -17.35
CA ALA A 393 4.06 9.57 -17.11
C ALA A 393 4.62 9.02 -15.78
N PRO A 394 3.78 8.36 -14.95
CA PRO A 394 4.29 7.67 -13.78
C PRO A 394 5.30 6.63 -14.25
N ALA A 395 6.49 6.61 -13.61
CA ALA A 395 7.46 5.56 -13.87
C ALA A 395 6.74 4.21 -13.66
N ALA A 396 6.65 3.41 -14.71
CA ALA A 396 6.17 2.04 -14.57
C ALA A 396 7.04 1.33 -13.52
N PRO A 397 6.43 0.51 -12.65
CA PRO A 397 7.13 -0.14 -11.54
C PRO A 397 8.34 -0.96 -11.99
#